data_AF-A0A1Z9PY27-F1
#
_entry.id   AF-A0A1Z9PY27-F1
#
_cell.length_a   1.000
_cell.length_b   1.000
_cell.length_c   1.000
_cell.angle_alpha   90.00
_cell.angle_beta   90.00
_cell.angle_gamma   90.00
#
_symmetry.space_group_name_H-M   'P 1'
#
loop_
_entity.id
_entity.type
_entity.pdbx_description
1 polymer ?
#
loop_
_entity_poly.entity_id
_entity_poly.type
_entity_poly.pdbx_seq_one_letter_code
_entity_poly.pdbx_strand_id
1 'polypeptide(L)'
;MNILKAILNIFLSKESIFNNLEARMIMIDESNFNKTNLTLGNTFKVNENIKIKNFKEKIIIDNLTVVVTNNKGKIIGYITKNELTYS
;
A
#
# COMPACT_ATOMS: atom_id res chain seq x y z
N MET A 1 -32.73 -11.41 7.40
CA MET A 1 -31.53 -10.87 6.76
C MET A 1 -30.62 -12.04 6.41
N ASN A 2 -30.22 -12.20 5.15
CA ASN A 2 -29.44 -13.36 4.71
C ASN A 2 -28.00 -13.25 5.24
N ILE A 3 -27.51 -14.26 5.98
CA ILE A 3 -26.20 -14.26 6.63
C ILE A 3 -25.07 -14.00 5.60
N LEU A 4 -25.21 -14.54 4.39
CA LEU A 4 -24.28 -14.30 3.30
C LEU A 4 -24.16 -12.82 2.93
N LYS A 5 -25.29 -12.09 2.91
CA LYS A 5 -25.33 -10.65 2.61
C LYS A 5 -24.65 -9.84 3.72
N ALA A 6 -24.80 -10.26 4.97
CA ALA A 6 -24.14 -9.61 6.10
C ALA A 6 -22.62 -9.77 6.03
N ILE A 7 -22.13 -11.00 5.76
CA ILE A 7 -20.70 -11.28 5.62
C ILE A 7 -20.09 -10.50 4.45
N LEU A 8 -20.76 -10.49 3.29
CA LEU A 8 -20.33 -9.72 2.12
C LEU A 8 -20.20 -8.22 2.45
N ASN A 9 -21.18 -7.65 3.14
CA ASN A 9 -21.16 -6.24 3.52
C ASN A 9 -20.00 -5.91 4.48
N ILE A 10 -19.66 -6.82 5.40
CA ILE A 10 -18.50 -6.65 6.30
C ILE A 10 -17.19 -6.68 5.50
N PHE A 11 -17.09 -7.53 4.49
CA PHE A 11 -15.89 -7.62 3.66
C PHE A 11 -15.71 -6.34 2.82
N LEU A 12 -16.78 -5.89 2.16
CA LEU A 12 -16.77 -4.66 1.36
C LEU A 12 -16.46 -3.42 2.20
N SER A 13 -16.95 -3.35 3.44
CA SER A 13 -16.65 -2.23 4.33
C SER A 13 -15.18 -2.21 4.76
N LYS A 14 -14.60 -3.37 5.10
CA LYS A 14 -13.17 -3.48 5.41
C LYS A 14 -12.30 -3.08 4.23
N GLU A 15 -12.60 -3.56 3.03
CA GLU A 15 -11.84 -3.20 1.83
C GLU A 15 -11.92 -1.69 1.56
N SER A 16 -13.10 -1.07 1.72
CA SER A 16 -13.28 0.37 1.58
C SER A 16 -12.47 1.19 2.59
N ILE A 17 -12.41 0.72 3.84
CA ILE A 17 -11.58 1.36 4.89
C ILE A 17 -10.10 1.26 4.50
N PHE A 18 -9.62 0.06 4.17
CA PHE A 18 -8.24 -0.16 3.78
C PHE A 18 -7.85 0.68 2.56
N ASN A 19 -8.66 0.66 1.51
CA ASN A 19 -8.47 1.44 0.28
C ASN A 19 -8.32 2.95 0.52
N ASN A 20 -8.86 3.47 1.65
CA ASN A 20 -8.78 4.87 2.02
C ASN A 20 -7.66 5.23 3.00
N LEU A 21 -6.90 4.25 3.51
CA LEU A 21 -5.70 4.52 4.30
C LEU A 21 -4.63 5.20 3.44
N GLU A 22 -3.81 6.01 4.09
CA GLU A 22 -2.68 6.70 3.46
C GLU A 22 -1.44 5.79 3.42
N ALA A 23 -0.57 5.99 2.42
CA ALA A 23 0.66 5.23 2.25
C ALA A 23 1.52 5.17 3.53
N ARG A 24 1.64 6.29 4.26
CA ARG A 24 2.41 6.34 5.52
C ARG A 24 1.93 5.38 6.60
N MET A 25 0.67 4.95 6.56
CA MET A 25 0.05 4.13 7.62
C MET A 25 0.38 2.64 7.48
N ILE A 26 0.79 2.21 6.29
CA ILE A 26 1.02 0.79 5.98
C ILE A 26 2.46 0.50 5.56
N MET A 27 3.28 1.54 5.37
CA MET A 27 4.65 1.38 4.91
C MET A 27 5.53 0.72 5.98
N ILE A 28 6.56 0.02 5.51
CA ILE A 28 7.72 -0.31 6.33
C ILE A 28 8.69 0.87 6.31
N ASP A 29 9.17 1.26 7.49
CA ASP A 29 10.14 2.33 7.64
C ASP A 29 11.38 2.10 6.79
N GLU A 30 11.95 3.20 6.28
CA GLU A 30 13.13 3.18 5.42
C GLU A 30 14.31 2.38 6.02
N SER A 31 14.51 2.50 7.34
CA SER A 31 15.60 1.84 8.06
C SER A 31 15.45 0.33 8.15
N ASN A 32 14.23 -0.18 8.05
CA ASN A 32 13.89 -1.58 8.24
C ASN A 32 13.70 -2.31 6.89
N PHE A 33 13.77 -1.59 5.78
CA PHE A 33 13.56 -2.15 4.45
C PHE A 33 14.86 -2.65 3.82
N ASN A 34 14.84 -3.88 3.29
CA ASN A 34 15.96 -4.43 2.53
C ASN A 34 15.97 -3.86 1.09
N LYS A 35 16.93 -2.97 0.82
CA LYS A 35 17.08 -2.27 -0.47
C LYS A 35 17.84 -3.07 -1.54
N THR A 36 18.36 -4.26 -1.24
CA THR A 36 19.31 -5.00 -2.11
C THR A 36 18.77 -5.30 -3.50
N ASN A 37 17.45 -5.53 -3.63
CA ASN A 37 16.80 -5.90 -4.89
C ASN A 37 16.03 -4.74 -5.55
N LEU A 38 16.20 -3.50 -5.06
CA LEU A 38 15.55 -2.34 -5.67
C LEU A 38 16.24 -1.94 -6.97
N THR A 39 15.44 -1.71 -8.00
CA THR A 39 15.86 -1.19 -9.30
C THR A 39 14.91 -0.07 -9.73
N LEU A 40 15.31 0.73 -10.72
CA LEU A 40 14.44 1.74 -11.29
C LEU A 40 13.22 1.12 -12.01
N GLY A 41 13.36 -0.11 -12.52
CA GLY A 41 12.30 -0.80 -13.25
C GLY A 41 11.24 -1.48 -12.37
N ASN A 42 11.55 -1.72 -11.08
CA ASN A 42 10.64 -2.38 -10.14
C ASN A 42 10.16 -1.45 -9.01
N THR A 43 10.28 -0.13 -9.19
CA THR A 43 9.87 0.85 -8.19
C THR A 43 8.88 1.88 -8.72
N PHE A 44 7.98 2.34 -7.84
CA PHE A 44 7.03 3.42 -8.13
C PHE A 44 6.97 4.40 -6.96
N LYS A 45 7.18 5.69 -7.20
CA LYS A 45 7.23 6.69 -6.12
C LYS A 45 5.87 7.30 -5.86
N VAL A 46 5.51 7.45 -4.59
CA VAL A 46 4.30 8.16 -4.15
C VAL A 46 4.55 9.12 -2.99
N ASN A 47 3.63 10.06 -2.79
CA ASN A 47 3.58 10.90 -1.60
C ASN A 47 2.98 10.13 -0.40
N GLU A 48 3.46 10.42 0.80
CA GLU A 48 3.05 9.80 2.06
C GLU A 48 1.54 9.86 2.34
N ASN A 49 0.85 10.90 1.84
CA ASN A 49 -0.58 11.14 2.06
C ASN A 49 -1.46 10.53 0.96
N ILE A 50 -0.89 9.82 -0.04
CA ILE A 50 -1.70 9.22 -1.09
C ILE A 50 -2.47 8.03 -0.54
N LYS A 51 -3.73 7.87 -0.98
CA LYS A 51 -4.58 6.73 -0.59
C LYS A 51 -4.18 5.45 -1.33
N ILE A 52 -4.26 4.32 -0.64
CA ILE A 52 -3.91 2.98 -1.17
C ILE A 52 -4.62 2.68 -2.49
N LYS A 53 -5.91 2.98 -2.60
CA LYS A 53 -6.69 2.74 -3.82
C LYS A 53 -6.10 3.37 -5.10
N ASN A 54 -5.31 4.43 -4.95
CA ASN A 54 -4.73 5.14 -6.09
C ASN A 54 -3.48 4.45 -6.65
N PHE A 55 -2.88 3.50 -5.92
CA PHE A 55 -1.64 2.84 -6.34
C PHE A 55 -1.60 1.33 -6.08
N LYS A 56 -2.59 0.73 -5.40
CA LYS A 56 -2.58 -0.71 -5.05
C LYS A 56 -2.37 -1.63 -6.25
N GLU A 57 -2.93 -1.26 -7.41
CA GLU A 57 -2.78 -2.04 -8.64
C GLU A 57 -1.33 -2.12 -9.12
N LYS A 58 -0.52 -1.09 -8.86
CA LYS A 58 0.92 -1.10 -9.18
C LYS A 58 1.69 -2.14 -8.37
N ILE A 59 1.23 -2.45 -7.17
CA ILE A 59 1.85 -3.47 -6.33
C ILE A 59 1.33 -4.86 -6.70
N ILE A 60 0.02 -4.98 -6.97
CA ILE A 60 -0.63 -6.29 -7.17
C ILE A 60 -0.38 -6.83 -8.59
N ILE A 61 -0.55 -5.99 -9.61
CA ILE A 61 -0.49 -6.38 -11.03
C ILE A 61 0.95 -6.27 -11.53
N ASP A 62 1.57 -5.11 -11.30
CA ASP A 62 2.90 -4.80 -11.85
C ASP A 62 4.04 -5.31 -10.94
N ASN A 63 3.71 -5.88 -9.77
CA ASN A 63 4.65 -6.39 -8.77
C ASN A 63 5.73 -5.36 -8.36
N LEU A 64 5.36 -4.07 -8.34
CA LEU A 64 6.28 -2.98 -8.01
C LEU A 64 6.40 -2.78 -6.51
N THR A 65 7.59 -2.38 -6.07
CA THR A 65 7.80 -1.80 -4.74
C THR A 65 7.47 -0.32 -4.78
N VAL A 66 6.55 0.12 -3.92
CA VAL A 66 6.19 1.53 -3.81
C VAL A 66 7.17 2.22 -2.87
N VAL A 67 7.79 3.29 -3.34
CA VAL A 67 8.68 4.15 -2.57
C VAL A 67 7.87 5.31 -2.03
N VAL A 68 7.73 5.38 -0.71
CA VAL A 68 6.94 6.43 -0.04
C VAL A 68 7.86 7.60 0.29
N THR A 69 7.44 8.79 -0.14
CA THR A 69 8.18 10.04 0.10
C THR A 69 7.35 11.05 0.87
N ASN A 70 8.00 11.82 1.73
CA ASN A 70 7.34 12.95 2.37
C ASN A 70 7.12 14.11 1.40
N ASN A 71 6.44 15.16 1.86
CA ASN A 71 6.19 16.37 1.06
C ASN A 71 7.46 17.10 0.57
N LYS A 72 8.65 16.77 1.08
CA LYS A 72 9.94 17.32 0.64
C LYS A 72 10.67 16.40 -0.36
N GLY A 73 10.04 15.30 -0.78
CA GLY A 73 10.63 14.30 -1.68
C GLY A 73 11.62 13.35 -1.02
N LYS A 74 11.82 13.42 0.31
CA LYS A 74 12.66 12.49 1.06
C LYS A 74 11.93 11.15 1.19
N ILE A 75 12.63 10.05 0.94
CA ILE A 75 12.10 8.69 1.17
C ILE A 75 11.92 8.50 2.68
N ILE A 76 10.76 7.98 3.07
CA ILE A 76 10.43 7.69 4.47
C ILE A 76 10.06 6.23 4.70
N GLY A 77 9.74 5.49 3.63
CA GLY A 77 9.41 4.08 3.73
C GLY A 77 9.12 3.44 2.38
N TYR A 78 8.76 2.17 2.44
CA TYR A 78 8.46 1.34 1.29
C TYR A 78 7.17 0.56 1.51
N ILE A 79 6.48 0.19 0.44
CA ILE A 79 5.31 -0.69 0.49
C ILE A 79 5.52 -1.76 -0.57
N THR A 80 5.39 -3.01 -0.17
CA THR A 80 5.40 -4.18 -1.04
C THR A 80 4.04 -4.89 -0.95
N LYS A 81 3.92 -6.03 -1.62
CA LYS A 81 2.73 -6.86 -1.54
C LYS A 81 2.43 -7.33 -0.11
N ASN A 82 3.44 -7.49 0.73
CA ASN A 82 3.27 -7.97 2.10
C ASN A 82 2.41 -7.01 2.92
N GLU A 83 2.68 -5.70 2.82
CA GLU A 83 1.94 -4.65 3.53
C GLU A 83 0.49 -4.51 3.05
N LEU A 84 0.17 -5.00 1.84
CA LEU A 84 -1.20 -5.05 1.34
C LEU A 84 -2.01 -6.26 1.82
N THR A 85 -1.34 -7.32 2.28
CA THR A 85 -2.00 -8.61 2.57
C THR A 85 -2.46 -8.74 4.03
N TYR A 86 -1.98 -7.86 4.92
CA TYR A 86 -2.31 -7.83 6.35
C TYR A 86 -3.50 -6.92 6.70
N SER A 87 -4.39 -6.60 5.76
CA SER A 87 -5.56 -5.73 5.97
C SER A 87 -6.89 -6.38 5.58
#